data_AF-A0A418B924-F1
#
_entry.id   AF-A0A418B924-F1
#
_cell.length_a   1.000
_cell.length_b   1.000
_cell.length_c   1.000
_cell.angle_alpha   90.00
_cell.angle_beta   90.00
_cell.angle_gamma   90.00
#
_symmetry.space_group_name_H-M   'P 1'
#
loop_
_entity.id
_entity.type
_entity.pdbx_description
1 polymer ?
#
loop_
_entity_poly.entity_id
_entity_poly.type
_entity_poly.pdbx_seq_one_letter_code
_entity_poly.pdbx_strand_id
1 'polypeptide(L)'
;MGVPVVSPGAVRGGGGTPDKQIGIATLANSTTATPIKPTIAPFTRSPDTPTYPATIPAILEDNITSIVINGPGRVFVSNWTKFLQSGLDEEPSEYQVGSVTISGTSLNDFQLLNDTTTVEAASMALLEMYNMTALDGVLTINFERHNAADVIDGQVLIEIFVKFPIVASIVVSGLAETYVDRGVLGGDDLVLSTGDGNMVAFVNQSAATLIDLQSTGDGSLQVRATTALRTVDTLVSRVEGAGNVVSFVSTLAVRNLTSVSVGPGSIHIYSSKLDLKNITSRVTKSGDVVFASGSGVCKYHAVEISGSGSVEAGRILCFDAVVKVAYTGRGDAIVQASNMIMTDVRGPGNVLYYNTTPKFYPTYKKHFFLTQVLKANVTDSKMNVPSPREALEFHLGKPVGNSWLGMLSALNLDRIILYGCIVFVVIAGVVAGSKWYNIYKAQKSSRGEYQPLQ
;
A
#
# COMPACT_ATOMS: atom_id res chain seq x y z
N MET A 1 -35.60 52.49 35.86
CA MET A 1 -35.88 53.53 34.84
C MET A 1 -34.94 53.25 33.70
N GLY A 2 -35.30 52.92 32.47
CA GLY A 2 -36.52 53.08 31.68
C GLY A 2 -36.02 53.25 30.23
N VAL A 3 -36.29 52.23 29.40
CA VAL A 3 -36.13 52.11 27.93
C VAL A 3 -36.82 53.31 27.20
N PRO A 4 -36.92 53.48 25.84
CA PRO A 4 -36.36 52.76 24.67
C PRO A 4 -36.01 53.58 23.37
N VAL A 5 -35.42 52.87 22.38
CA VAL A 5 -35.70 52.79 20.91
C VAL A 5 -35.49 54.03 19.99
N VAL A 6 -34.95 53.80 18.78
CA VAL A 6 -35.58 54.01 17.42
C VAL A 6 -34.52 53.86 16.30
N SER A 7 -34.78 52.96 15.34
CA SER A 7 -34.31 53.00 13.94
C SER A 7 -35.38 53.68 13.06
N PRO A 8 -35.03 54.37 11.97
CA PRO A 8 -35.38 53.91 10.62
C PRO A 8 -34.30 54.36 9.58
N GLY A 9 -34.27 54.03 8.29
CA GLY A 9 -35.17 53.41 7.33
C GLY A 9 -34.56 53.63 5.92
N ALA A 10 -34.95 52.81 4.96
CA ALA A 10 -34.44 52.76 3.59
C ALA A 10 -34.86 53.96 2.71
N VAL A 11 -34.07 54.26 1.67
CA VAL A 11 -34.48 55.06 0.50
C VAL A 11 -34.02 54.38 -0.80
N ARG A 12 -34.84 54.59 -1.82
CA ARG A 12 -35.10 53.84 -3.05
C ARG A 12 -34.92 54.79 -4.26
N GLY A 13 -34.66 54.22 -5.44
CA GLY A 13 -34.79 54.88 -6.77
C GLY A 13 -33.44 54.96 -7.48
N GLY A 14 -33.20 54.33 -8.64
CA GLY A 14 -33.98 54.32 -9.90
C GLY A 14 -33.07 55.01 -10.96
N GLY A 15 -32.97 54.67 -12.24
CA GLY A 15 -33.55 53.71 -13.18
C GLY A 15 -32.87 54.03 -14.54
N GLY A 16 -32.93 53.12 -15.53
CA GLY A 16 -32.48 53.43 -16.89
C GLY A 16 -32.07 52.23 -17.74
N THR A 17 -33.05 51.63 -18.42
CA THR A 17 -32.90 50.80 -19.64
C THR A 17 -32.97 51.70 -20.89
N PRO A 18 -32.44 51.29 -22.07
CA PRO A 18 -33.22 50.41 -22.96
C PRO A 18 -32.43 49.36 -23.76
N ASP A 19 -33.17 48.28 -24.07
CA ASP A 19 -33.21 47.49 -25.30
C ASP A 19 -31.97 46.76 -25.86
N LYS A 20 -32.03 45.43 -25.76
CA LYS A 20 -31.91 44.55 -26.94
C LYS A 20 -32.66 43.23 -26.73
N GLN A 21 -33.64 43.02 -27.60
CA GLN A 21 -34.43 41.79 -27.77
C GLN A 21 -33.55 40.63 -28.24
N ILE A 22 -33.66 39.45 -27.61
CA ILE A 22 -33.44 38.14 -28.26
C ILE A 22 -34.40 37.11 -27.63
N GLY A 23 -35.30 36.59 -28.48
CA GLY A 23 -35.79 35.20 -28.56
C GLY A 23 -36.28 34.48 -27.29
N ILE A 24 -37.60 34.36 -27.15
CA ILE A 24 -38.26 33.36 -26.30
C ILE A 24 -38.27 32.02 -27.07
N ALA A 25 -37.50 31.04 -26.59
CA ALA A 25 -37.66 29.64 -26.97
C ALA A 25 -38.49 28.92 -25.90
N THR A 26 -39.62 28.41 -26.33
CA THR A 26 -40.61 27.62 -25.58
C THR A 26 -40.01 26.32 -25.06
N LEU A 27 -40.06 26.13 -23.73
CA LEU A 27 -39.78 24.86 -23.06
C LEU A 27 -40.94 23.89 -23.32
N ALA A 28 -40.70 22.90 -24.18
CA ALA A 28 -41.57 21.74 -24.34
C ALA A 28 -41.29 20.72 -23.23
N ASN A 29 -42.37 20.17 -22.68
CA ASN A 29 -42.42 19.18 -21.62
C ASN A 29 -41.47 17.99 -21.87
N SER A 30 -40.59 17.74 -20.90
CA SER A 30 -39.82 16.50 -20.79
C SER A 30 -40.78 15.38 -20.37
N THR A 31 -40.89 14.41 -21.26
CA THR A 31 -41.55 13.13 -21.06
C THR A 31 -40.80 12.29 -20.03
N THR A 32 -41.59 11.62 -19.21
CA THR A 32 -41.24 10.64 -18.19
C THR A 32 -40.27 9.58 -18.76
N ALA A 33 -39.00 9.67 -18.38
CA ALA A 33 -38.05 8.60 -18.63
C ALA A 33 -38.35 7.45 -17.66
N THR A 34 -38.86 6.35 -18.19
CA THR A 34 -38.94 5.06 -17.51
C THR A 34 -37.53 4.63 -17.09
N PRO A 35 -37.30 4.20 -15.84
CA PRO A 35 -36.00 3.68 -15.43
C PRO A 35 -35.71 2.41 -16.22
N ILE A 36 -34.72 2.48 -17.11
CA ILE A 36 -34.14 1.30 -17.74
C ILE A 36 -33.42 0.55 -16.63
N LYS A 37 -34.05 -0.51 -16.13
CA LYS A 37 -33.40 -1.52 -15.28
C LYS A 37 -32.26 -2.11 -16.12
N PRO A 38 -30.98 -1.96 -15.74
CA PRO A 38 -29.91 -2.60 -16.46
C PRO A 38 -30.14 -4.11 -16.36
N THR A 39 -30.56 -4.72 -17.47
CA THR A 39 -30.46 -6.16 -17.64
C THR A 39 -28.97 -6.46 -17.75
N ILE A 40 -28.35 -6.74 -16.61
CA ILE A 40 -27.04 -7.35 -16.54
C ILE A 40 -27.19 -8.67 -17.29
N ALA A 41 -26.56 -8.78 -18.46
CA ALA A 41 -26.43 -10.06 -19.13
C ALA A 41 -25.84 -11.05 -18.11
N PRO A 42 -26.41 -12.25 -17.94
CA PRO A 42 -25.82 -13.24 -17.06
C PRO A 42 -24.37 -13.41 -17.47
N PHE A 43 -23.46 -13.21 -16.51
CA PHE A 43 -22.06 -13.58 -16.68
C PHE A 43 -22.06 -15.03 -17.17
N THR A 44 -21.65 -15.25 -18.42
CA THR A 44 -21.18 -16.56 -18.85
C THR A 44 -19.97 -16.84 -17.98
N ARG A 45 -20.18 -17.63 -16.92
CA ARG A 45 -19.12 -18.24 -16.13
C ARG A 45 -18.15 -18.85 -17.13
N SER A 46 -16.88 -18.43 -17.07
CA SER A 46 -15.81 -19.20 -17.72
C SER A 46 -16.00 -20.66 -17.30
N PRO A 47 -15.90 -21.65 -18.20
CA PRO A 47 -16.08 -23.05 -17.83
C PRO A 47 -15.24 -23.33 -16.59
N ASP A 48 -15.93 -23.72 -15.51
CA ASP A 48 -15.35 -23.94 -14.18
C ASP A 48 -14.13 -24.85 -14.36
N THR A 49 -12.92 -24.29 -14.22
CA THR A 49 -11.70 -25.09 -14.33
C THR A 49 -11.72 -26.07 -13.16
N PRO A 50 -11.59 -27.39 -13.40
CA PRO A 50 -11.65 -28.37 -12.32
C PRO A 50 -10.56 -28.04 -11.31
N THR A 51 -10.97 -27.79 -10.07
CA THR A 51 -10.09 -27.58 -8.92
C THR A 51 -9.94 -28.91 -8.21
N TYR A 52 -8.71 -29.36 -8.04
CA TYR A 52 -8.43 -30.63 -7.36
C TYR A 52 -8.13 -30.33 -5.90
N PRO A 53 -8.90 -30.88 -4.94
CA PRO A 53 -8.65 -30.68 -3.52
C PRO A 53 -7.58 -31.65 -3.03
N ALA A 54 -6.62 -31.15 -2.27
CA ALA A 54 -5.85 -31.92 -1.31
C ALA A 54 -6.33 -31.50 0.09
N THR A 55 -7.17 -32.33 0.69
CA THR A 55 -7.64 -32.14 2.08
C THR A 55 -6.67 -32.86 3.01
N ILE A 56 -6.10 -32.14 3.99
CA ILE A 56 -5.17 -32.71 4.98
C ILE A 56 -5.48 -32.11 6.37
N PRO A 57 -5.16 -32.82 7.46
CA PRO A 57 -6.12 -33.33 8.43
C PRO A 57 -6.70 -32.27 9.38
N ALA A 58 -7.71 -32.67 10.15
CA ALA A 58 -8.13 -31.94 11.35
C ALA A 58 -6.93 -31.56 12.21
N ILE A 59 -6.77 -30.27 12.50
CA ILE A 59 -5.73 -29.81 13.44
C ILE A 59 -6.26 -30.12 14.85
N LEU A 60 -5.56 -31.03 15.53
CA LEU A 60 -5.90 -31.53 16.87
C LEU A 60 -5.06 -30.89 17.99
N GLU A 61 -4.16 -29.96 17.66
CA GLU A 61 -3.37 -29.24 18.67
C GLU A 61 -4.26 -28.37 19.57
N ASP A 62 -3.79 -28.04 20.76
CA ASP A 62 -4.63 -27.36 21.76
C ASP A 62 -5.04 -25.95 21.34
N ASN A 63 -4.28 -25.24 20.47
CA ASN A 63 -4.59 -23.91 19.95
C ASN A 63 -3.60 -23.43 18.87
N ILE A 64 -4.08 -22.85 17.75
CA ILE A 64 -3.22 -22.20 16.74
C ILE A 64 -3.08 -20.72 17.08
N THR A 65 -1.88 -20.30 17.48
CA THR A 65 -1.57 -18.90 17.86
C THR A 65 -0.76 -18.17 16.81
N SER A 66 -0.06 -18.91 15.93
CA SER A 66 0.76 -18.34 14.87
C SER A 66 0.55 -19.10 13.56
N ILE A 67 0.51 -18.37 12.44
CA ILE A 67 0.40 -18.92 11.10
C ILE A 67 1.58 -18.41 10.26
N VAL A 68 2.35 -19.31 9.70
CA VAL A 68 3.49 -19.01 8.82
C VAL A 68 3.22 -19.59 7.44
N ILE A 69 3.26 -18.74 6.42
CA ILE A 69 2.96 -19.12 5.04
C ILE A 69 4.16 -18.76 4.17
N ASN A 70 4.76 -19.77 3.57
CA ASN A 70 5.85 -19.63 2.64
C ASN A 70 5.51 -20.31 1.32
N GLY A 71 4.72 -19.65 0.48
CA GLY A 71 4.34 -20.18 -0.82
C GLY A 71 3.63 -19.15 -1.69
N PRO A 72 3.35 -19.50 -2.95
CA PRO A 72 2.50 -18.72 -3.84
C PRO A 72 1.01 -19.03 -3.61
N GLY A 73 0.14 -18.42 -4.42
CA GLY A 73 -1.31 -18.67 -4.42
C GLY A 73 -2.09 -17.65 -3.60
N ARG A 74 -3.35 -17.99 -3.27
CA ARG A 74 -4.22 -17.16 -2.45
C ARG A 74 -4.58 -17.86 -1.15
N VAL A 75 -4.53 -17.14 -0.05
CA VAL A 75 -4.81 -17.66 1.28
C VAL A 75 -5.98 -16.89 1.91
N PHE A 76 -6.95 -17.64 2.44
CA PHE A 76 -7.97 -17.10 3.33
C PHE A 76 -7.84 -17.69 4.71
N VAL A 77 -7.55 -16.85 5.71
CA VAL A 77 -7.63 -17.23 7.11
C VAL A 77 -8.97 -16.78 7.66
N SER A 78 -9.76 -17.75 8.11
CA SER A 78 -11.18 -17.60 8.40
C SER A 78 -11.51 -18.11 9.80
N ASN A 79 -12.53 -17.52 10.42
CA ASN A 79 -13.07 -18.07 11.66
C ASN A 79 -13.81 -19.39 11.37
N TRP A 80 -13.71 -20.34 12.31
CA TRP A 80 -14.40 -21.63 12.31
C TRP A 80 -15.90 -21.57 12.00
N THR A 81 -16.60 -20.50 12.38
CA THR A 81 -18.03 -20.36 12.05
C THR A 81 -18.31 -20.37 10.55
N LYS A 82 -17.35 -19.93 9.72
CA LYS A 82 -17.46 -20.02 8.25
C LYS A 82 -17.25 -21.44 7.73
N PHE A 83 -16.41 -22.24 8.39
CA PHE A 83 -16.24 -23.66 8.06
C PHE A 83 -17.55 -24.43 8.26
N LEU A 84 -18.25 -24.16 9.36
CA LEU A 84 -19.57 -24.78 9.62
C LEU A 84 -20.64 -24.38 8.59
N GLN A 85 -20.46 -23.25 7.91
CA GLN A 85 -21.38 -22.76 6.87
C GLN A 85 -21.00 -23.22 5.46
N SER A 86 -19.76 -23.69 5.24
CA SER A 86 -19.29 -24.07 3.91
C SER A 86 -19.84 -25.41 3.43
N GLY A 87 -20.57 -26.15 4.29
CA GLY A 87 -21.24 -27.38 3.90
C GLY A 87 -20.28 -28.48 3.46
N LEU A 88 -19.04 -28.47 3.97
CA LEU A 88 -18.10 -29.57 3.77
C LEU A 88 -18.68 -30.81 4.47
N ASP A 89 -18.72 -31.94 3.76
CA ASP A 89 -19.48 -33.15 4.11
C ASP A 89 -18.97 -33.91 5.37
N GLU A 90 -17.92 -33.43 6.02
CA GLU A 90 -17.39 -34.01 7.26
C GLU A 90 -17.82 -33.18 8.47
N GLU A 91 -18.59 -33.79 9.38
CA GLU A 91 -18.83 -33.21 10.70
C GLU A 91 -17.50 -33.11 11.45
N PRO A 92 -17.08 -31.90 11.87
CA PRO A 92 -15.80 -31.75 12.54
C PRO A 92 -15.81 -32.45 13.90
N SER A 93 -14.70 -33.12 14.23
CA SER A 93 -14.53 -33.70 15.56
C SER A 93 -14.53 -32.60 16.64
N GLU A 94 -15.02 -32.92 17.84
CA GLU A 94 -15.10 -31.98 18.97
C GLU A 94 -13.72 -31.36 19.31
N TYR A 95 -12.66 -32.14 19.11
CA TYR A 95 -11.26 -31.80 19.37
C TYR A 95 -10.58 -31.04 18.24
N GLN A 96 -11.24 -30.86 17.09
CA GLN A 96 -10.68 -30.09 15.99
C GLN A 96 -10.66 -28.61 16.38
N VAL A 97 -9.46 -28.01 16.35
CA VAL A 97 -9.24 -26.58 16.59
C VAL A 97 -9.02 -25.79 15.29
N GLY A 98 -8.82 -26.49 14.18
CA GLY A 98 -8.65 -25.88 12.89
C GLY A 98 -8.72 -26.87 11.73
N SER A 99 -8.79 -26.33 10.53
CA SER A 99 -8.83 -27.09 9.28
C SER A 99 -8.10 -26.31 8.21
N VAL A 100 -7.38 -27.00 7.34
CA VAL A 100 -6.73 -26.39 6.19
C VAL A 100 -7.09 -27.16 4.94
N THR A 101 -7.62 -26.46 3.95
CA THR A 101 -7.90 -27.01 2.63
C THR A 101 -6.98 -26.35 1.63
N ILE A 102 -6.24 -27.14 0.85
CA ILE A 102 -5.45 -26.64 -0.26
C ILE A 102 -6.06 -27.21 -1.54
N SER A 103 -6.42 -26.33 -2.47
CA SER A 103 -6.89 -26.73 -3.79
C SER A 103 -6.12 -25.99 -4.86
N GLY A 104 -6.00 -26.61 -6.03
CA GLY A 104 -5.28 -25.98 -7.11
C GLY A 104 -5.34 -26.76 -8.42
N THR A 105 -4.84 -26.11 -9.45
CA THR A 105 -4.78 -26.64 -10.80
C THR A 105 -3.45 -26.23 -11.42
N SER A 106 -2.73 -27.18 -12.02
CA SER A 106 -1.53 -26.88 -12.81
C SER A 106 -1.93 -26.19 -14.11
N LEU A 107 -1.22 -25.12 -14.49
CA LEU A 107 -1.50 -24.30 -15.66
C LEU A 107 -0.49 -24.50 -16.80
N ASN A 108 0.16 -25.65 -16.90
CA ASN A 108 1.02 -25.94 -18.03
C ASN A 108 0.21 -25.87 -19.35
N ASP A 109 0.35 -24.77 -20.10
CA ASP A 109 -0.36 -24.44 -21.34
C ASP A 109 -0.34 -25.57 -22.39
N PHE A 110 0.69 -26.43 -22.35
CA PHE A 110 0.84 -27.55 -23.27
C PHE A 110 0.01 -28.79 -22.89
N GLN A 111 -0.45 -28.92 -21.65
CA GLN A 111 -1.19 -30.08 -21.13
C GLN A 111 -2.71 -29.90 -21.19
N LEU A 112 -3.22 -28.66 -21.11
CA LEU A 112 -4.66 -28.35 -21.18
C LEU A 112 -5.31 -28.72 -22.52
N LEU A 113 -4.53 -28.94 -23.58
CA LEU A 113 -5.04 -29.20 -24.92
C LEU A 113 -5.30 -30.69 -25.24
N ASN A 114 -4.79 -31.66 -24.46
CA ASN A 114 -4.74 -33.05 -24.93
C ASN A 114 -5.27 -34.16 -24.00
N ASP A 115 -5.37 -34.01 -22.66
CA ASP A 115 -5.85 -35.12 -21.80
C ASP A 115 -6.20 -34.66 -20.37
N THR A 116 -7.44 -34.88 -19.91
CA THR A 116 -7.89 -34.52 -18.54
C THR A 116 -7.17 -35.31 -17.45
N THR A 117 -6.71 -36.53 -17.73
CA THR A 117 -5.96 -37.35 -16.76
C THR A 117 -4.57 -36.78 -16.48
N THR A 118 -3.99 -36.09 -17.46
CA THR A 118 -2.68 -35.45 -17.31
C THR A 118 -2.74 -34.17 -16.48
N VAL A 119 -3.87 -33.45 -16.55
CA VAL A 119 -4.12 -32.24 -15.75
C VAL A 119 -4.34 -32.60 -14.28
N GLU A 120 -5.09 -33.66 -13.99
CA GLU A 120 -5.28 -34.16 -12.63
C GLU A 120 -3.95 -34.57 -11.98
N ALA A 121 -3.17 -35.41 -12.67
CA ALA A 121 -1.86 -35.84 -12.17
C ALA A 121 -0.90 -34.66 -11.94
N ALA A 122 -0.87 -33.67 -12.86
CA ALA A 122 -0.05 -32.48 -12.72
C ALA A 122 -0.53 -31.58 -11.57
N SER A 123 -1.84 -31.47 -11.34
CA SER A 123 -2.42 -30.70 -10.24
C SER A 123 -2.13 -31.36 -8.90
N MET A 124 -2.22 -32.69 -8.79
CA MET A 124 -1.80 -33.42 -7.59
C MET A 124 -0.31 -33.25 -7.31
N ALA A 125 0.55 -33.35 -8.33
CA ALA A 125 1.98 -33.11 -8.17
C ALA A 125 2.29 -31.67 -7.70
N LEU A 126 1.51 -30.67 -8.14
CA LEU A 126 1.62 -29.30 -7.63
C LEU A 126 1.23 -29.21 -6.14
N LEU A 127 0.16 -29.89 -5.74
CA LEU A 127 -0.31 -29.89 -4.35
C LEU A 127 0.66 -30.64 -3.42
N GLU A 128 1.33 -31.69 -3.90
CA GLU A 128 2.38 -32.42 -3.17
C GLU A 128 3.61 -31.53 -2.84
N MET A 129 3.80 -30.41 -3.54
CA MET A 129 4.85 -29.44 -3.20
C MET A 129 4.50 -28.60 -1.97
N TYR A 130 3.25 -28.62 -1.50
CA TYR A 130 2.87 -27.97 -0.25
C TYR A 130 3.03 -28.94 0.92
N ASN A 131 3.93 -28.59 1.84
CA ASN A 131 4.08 -29.25 3.13
C ASN A 131 3.41 -28.41 4.22
N MET A 132 2.70 -29.08 5.13
CA MET A 132 2.01 -28.46 6.24
C MET A 132 2.42 -29.12 7.55
N THR A 133 2.73 -28.30 8.54
CA THR A 133 3.02 -28.76 9.90
C THR A 133 2.28 -27.88 10.89
N ALA A 134 1.67 -28.50 11.91
CA ALA A 134 1.15 -27.81 13.09
C ALA A 134 1.93 -28.37 14.28
N LEU A 135 2.79 -27.53 14.86
CA LEU A 135 3.61 -27.89 16.01
C LEU A 135 3.66 -26.72 16.99
N ASP A 136 3.43 -26.98 18.27
CA ASP A 136 3.52 -26.00 19.36
C ASP A 136 2.65 -24.76 19.12
N GLY A 137 1.48 -24.94 18.49
CA GLY A 137 0.54 -23.86 18.19
C GLY A 137 0.96 -22.96 17.02
N VAL A 138 1.94 -23.40 16.23
CA VAL A 138 2.38 -22.74 14.99
C VAL A 138 1.95 -23.59 13.80
N LEU A 139 1.03 -23.07 12.98
CA LEU A 139 0.69 -23.65 11.68
C LEU A 139 1.65 -23.12 10.62
N THR A 140 2.48 -23.99 10.05
CA THR A 140 3.38 -23.67 8.95
C THR A 140 2.91 -24.32 7.67
N ILE A 141 2.75 -23.53 6.61
CA ILE A 141 2.48 -24.00 5.24
C ILE A 141 3.66 -23.56 4.38
N ASN A 142 4.39 -24.53 3.84
CA ASN A 142 5.60 -24.31 3.06
C ASN A 142 5.44 -24.91 1.66
N PHE A 143 5.81 -24.15 0.64
CA PHE A 143 5.88 -24.61 -0.74
C PHE A 143 7.33 -24.95 -1.09
N GLU A 144 7.62 -26.23 -1.27
CA GLU A 144 8.95 -26.73 -1.53
C GLU A 144 9.08 -27.24 -2.96
N ARG A 145 9.85 -26.51 -3.77
CA ARG A 145 10.20 -26.95 -5.12
C ARG A 145 11.29 -28.00 -5.04
N HIS A 146 11.13 -29.07 -5.80
CA HIS A 146 12.14 -30.12 -5.90
C HIS A 146 13.45 -29.58 -6.52
N ASN A 147 13.33 -28.65 -7.48
CA ASN A 147 14.45 -27.92 -8.05
C ASN A 147 14.09 -26.43 -8.25
N ALA A 148 14.96 -25.53 -7.81
CA ALA A 148 14.75 -24.09 -7.91
C ALA A 148 14.72 -23.56 -9.35
N ALA A 149 15.25 -24.33 -10.31
CA ALA A 149 15.24 -24.00 -11.74
C ALA A 149 13.91 -24.34 -12.43
N ASP A 150 13.06 -25.16 -11.80
CA ASP A 150 11.81 -25.61 -12.42
C ASP A 150 10.86 -24.43 -12.57
N VAL A 151 10.24 -24.36 -13.76
CA VAL A 151 9.13 -23.46 -14.04
C VAL A 151 7.85 -24.14 -13.60
N ILE A 152 7.09 -23.46 -12.76
CA ILE A 152 5.84 -23.96 -12.20
C ILE A 152 4.78 -22.91 -12.44
N ASP A 153 3.78 -23.29 -13.22
CA ASP A 153 2.59 -22.52 -13.47
C ASP A 153 1.40 -23.21 -12.82
N GLY A 154 0.61 -22.45 -12.08
CA GLY A 154 -0.55 -23.01 -11.41
C GLY A 154 -1.44 -21.97 -10.77
N GLN A 155 -2.61 -22.42 -10.36
CA GLN A 155 -3.54 -21.69 -9.51
C GLN A 155 -3.66 -22.44 -8.21
N VAL A 156 -3.50 -21.74 -7.07
CA VAL A 156 -3.67 -22.35 -5.75
C VAL A 156 -4.55 -21.47 -4.86
N LEU A 157 -5.46 -22.12 -4.14
CA LEU A 157 -6.27 -21.58 -3.06
C LEU A 157 -5.98 -22.36 -1.77
N ILE A 158 -5.68 -21.64 -0.71
CA ILE A 158 -5.44 -22.16 0.64
C ILE A 158 -6.51 -21.57 1.55
N GLU A 159 -7.33 -22.41 2.16
CA GLU A 159 -8.34 -21.98 3.13
C GLU A 159 -8.00 -22.53 4.50
N ILE A 160 -7.70 -21.63 5.43
CA ILE A 160 -7.36 -21.93 6.81
C ILE A 160 -8.55 -21.51 7.68
N PHE A 161 -9.07 -22.44 8.46
CA PHE A 161 -10.13 -22.19 9.43
C PHE A 161 -9.59 -22.40 10.83
N VAL A 162 -9.75 -21.42 11.71
CA VAL A 162 -9.28 -21.47 13.09
C VAL A 162 -10.42 -21.28 14.08
N LYS A 163 -10.41 -22.06 15.17
CA LYS A 163 -11.36 -22.00 16.27
C LYS A 163 -10.92 -20.92 17.25
N PHE A 164 -11.74 -19.87 17.38
CA PHE A 164 -11.55 -18.68 18.23
C PHE A 164 -10.49 -17.65 17.76
N PRO A 165 -10.65 -16.36 18.12
CA PRO A 165 -9.66 -15.33 17.82
C PRO A 165 -8.47 -15.40 18.77
N ILE A 166 -7.56 -16.33 18.53
CA ILE A 166 -6.31 -16.49 19.30
C ILE A 166 -5.06 -16.36 18.43
N VAL A 167 -5.22 -16.12 17.13
CA VAL A 167 -4.09 -15.96 16.21
C VAL A 167 -3.47 -14.60 16.48
N ALA A 168 -2.33 -14.62 17.15
CA ALA A 168 -1.52 -13.48 17.52
C ALA A 168 -0.51 -13.14 16.42
N SER A 169 -0.12 -14.10 15.58
CA SER A 169 0.86 -13.88 14.52
C SER A 169 0.45 -14.47 13.18
N ILE A 170 0.61 -13.69 12.11
CA ILE A 170 0.51 -14.17 10.73
C ILE A 170 1.71 -13.62 9.95
N VAL A 171 2.56 -14.51 9.48
CA VAL A 171 3.78 -14.18 8.72
C VAL A 171 3.72 -14.85 7.36
N VAL A 172 3.74 -14.04 6.31
CA VAL A 172 3.77 -14.49 4.92
C VAL A 172 5.11 -14.09 4.31
N SER A 173 5.96 -15.04 3.96
CA SER A 173 7.27 -14.77 3.34
C SER A 173 7.28 -14.97 1.82
N GLY A 174 6.24 -15.58 1.27
CA GLY A 174 6.13 -15.89 -0.17
C GLY A 174 5.37 -14.83 -0.99
N LEU A 175 4.90 -15.27 -2.16
CA LEU A 175 4.10 -14.49 -3.11
C LEU A 175 2.59 -14.53 -2.80
N ALA A 176 2.19 -15.23 -1.74
CA ALA A 176 0.80 -15.48 -1.44
C ALA A 176 0.00 -14.19 -1.17
N GLU A 177 -1.13 -14.04 -1.86
CA GLU A 177 -2.14 -13.04 -1.48
C GLU A 177 -2.94 -13.55 -0.29
N THR A 178 -2.88 -12.86 0.85
CA THR A 178 -3.46 -13.34 2.10
C THR A 178 -4.60 -12.43 2.58
N TYR A 179 -5.72 -13.04 2.92
CA TYR A 179 -6.90 -12.36 3.46
C TYR A 179 -7.23 -12.94 4.83
N VAL A 180 -7.19 -12.10 5.87
CA VAL A 180 -7.45 -12.51 7.26
C VAL A 180 -8.78 -11.93 7.71
N ASP A 181 -9.77 -12.78 7.87
CA ASP A 181 -11.14 -12.40 8.24
C ASP A 181 -11.25 -11.82 9.66
N ARG A 182 -12.37 -11.14 9.90
CA ARG A 182 -12.75 -10.67 11.24
C ARG A 182 -12.89 -11.85 12.19
N GLY A 183 -12.45 -11.66 13.43
CA GLY A 183 -12.58 -12.66 14.49
C GLY A 183 -11.62 -13.84 14.36
N VAL A 184 -10.57 -13.71 13.55
CA VAL A 184 -9.41 -14.61 13.50
C VAL A 184 -8.30 -14.11 14.41
N LEU A 185 -7.99 -12.81 14.31
CA LEU A 185 -6.91 -12.18 15.07
C LEU A 185 -7.34 -11.89 16.50
N GLY A 186 -6.45 -12.17 17.45
CA GLY A 186 -6.60 -11.84 18.86
C GLY A 186 -5.30 -12.09 19.64
N GLY A 187 -5.32 -11.73 20.92
CA GLY A 187 -4.14 -11.75 21.79
C GLY A 187 -3.60 -10.35 22.09
N ASP A 188 -2.69 -10.28 23.07
CA ASP A 188 -2.11 -9.02 23.52
C ASP A 188 -1.04 -8.49 22.56
N ASP A 189 -0.28 -9.39 21.93
CA ASP A 189 0.79 -9.06 20.99
C ASP A 189 0.41 -9.54 19.59
N LEU A 190 0.08 -8.60 18.71
CA LEU A 190 -0.31 -8.88 17.33
C LEU A 190 0.86 -8.62 16.39
N VAL A 191 1.24 -9.62 15.59
CA VAL A 191 2.31 -9.52 14.59
C VAL A 191 1.78 -9.91 13.21
N LEU A 192 1.79 -8.97 12.27
CA LEU A 192 1.40 -9.19 10.89
C LEU A 192 2.56 -8.82 9.97
N SER A 193 3.04 -9.78 9.18
CA SER A 193 4.15 -9.57 8.26
C SER A 193 3.85 -10.13 6.89
N THR A 194 4.19 -9.39 5.84
CA THR A 194 4.07 -9.85 4.45
C THR A 194 5.36 -9.61 3.66
N GLY A 195 5.71 -10.55 2.80
CA GLY A 195 6.86 -10.51 1.90
C GLY A 195 6.49 -9.85 0.58
N ASP A 196 6.48 -10.64 -0.49
CA ASP A 196 6.18 -10.17 -1.85
C ASP A 196 4.69 -10.24 -2.19
N GLY A 197 3.92 -11.08 -1.47
CA GLY A 197 2.47 -11.14 -1.55
C GLY A 197 1.76 -10.01 -0.79
N ASN A 198 0.56 -9.64 -1.23
CA ASN A 198 -0.27 -8.67 -0.52
C ASN A 198 -1.03 -9.32 0.64
N MET A 199 -1.20 -8.61 1.75
CA MET A 199 -2.02 -9.06 2.88
C MET A 199 -3.11 -8.02 3.20
N VAL A 200 -4.35 -8.47 3.36
CA VAL A 200 -5.45 -7.67 3.93
C VAL A 200 -5.95 -8.34 5.19
N ALA A 201 -5.83 -7.65 6.33
CA ALA A 201 -6.21 -8.19 7.63
C ALA A 201 -7.25 -7.34 8.34
N PHE A 202 -8.26 -8.00 8.92
CA PHE A 202 -9.27 -7.34 9.74
C PHE A 202 -8.98 -7.56 11.23
N VAL A 203 -8.71 -6.46 11.94
CA VAL A 203 -8.44 -6.48 13.39
C VAL A 203 -9.70 -6.09 14.14
N ASN A 204 -10.11 -6.90 15.10
CA ASN A 204 -11.33 -6.67 15.89
C ASN A 204 -11.04 -6.71 17.40
N GLN A 205 -10.01 -5.99 17.82
CA GLN A 205 -9.67 -5.81 19.23
C GLN A 205 -9.72 -4.33 19.61
N SER A 206 -9.83 -4.07 20.91
CA SER A 206 -9.84 -2.70 21.45
C SER A 206 -8.58 -2.35 22.25
N ALA A 207 -7.82 -3.38 22.62
CA ALA A 207 -6.60 -3.28 23.41
C ALA A 207 -5.53 -4.20 22.81
N ALA A 208 -4.26 -3.83 22.99
CA ALA A 208 -3.09 -4.65 22.68
C ALA A 208 -1.88 -4.11 23.44
N THR A 209 -0.96 -4.98 23.84
CA THR A 209 0.36 -4.56 24.35
C THR A 209 1.25 -4.15 23.17
N LEU A 210 1.32 -5.00 22.14
CA LEU A 210 2.08 -4.76 20.92
C LEU A 210 1.21 -4.98 19.69
N ILE A 211 1.35 -4.11 18.70
CA ILE A 211 0.93 -4.37 17.33
C ILE A 211 2.16 -4.11 16.46
N ASP A 212 2.64 -5.12 15.75
CA ASP A 212 3.78 -5.03 14.84
C ASP A 212 3.33 -5.37 13.41
N LEU A 213 3.46 -4.39 12.53
CA LEU A 213 3.01 -4.45 11.14
C LEU A 213 4.23 -4.31 10.22
N GLN A 214 4.49 -5.33 9.41
CA GLN A 214 5.69 -5.39 8.58
C GLN A 214 5.38 -5.72 7.12
N SER A 215 6.06 -5.01 6.22
CA SER A 215 6.18 -5.36 4.80
C SER A 215 7.67 -5.45 4.47
N THR A 216 8.16 -6.66 4.21
CA THR A 216 9.59 -6.94 4.03
C THR A 216 10.00 -7.04 2.56
N GLY A 217 9.04 -7.32 1.67
CA GLY A 217 9.25 -7.43 0.22
C GLY A 217 8.48 -6.38 -0.57
N ASP A 218 8.03 -6.76 -1.77
CA ASP A 218 7.27 -5.89 -2.66
C ASP A 218 5.76 -5.87 -2.35
N GLY A 219 5.30 -6.78 -1.50
CA GLY A 219 3.91 -6.95 -1.11
C GLY A 219 3.43 -5.93 -0.10
N SER A 220 2.17 -5.48 -0.23
CA SER A 220 1.57 -4.49 0.67
C SER A 220 0.73 -5.14 1.76
N LEU A 221 0.89 -4.68 3.00
CA LEU A 221 0.09 -5.03 4.15
C LEU A 221 -0.98 -3.95 4.39
N GLN A 222 -2.24 -4.34 4.34
CA GLN A 222 -3.39 -3.51 4.67
C GLN A 222 -4.08 -4.03 5.92
N VAL A 223 -4.18 -3.20 6.95
CA VAL A 223 -4.89 -3.51 8.19
C VAL A 223 -6.15 -2.66 8.30
N ARG A 224 -7.28 -3.30 8.63
CA ARG A 224 -8.56 -2.64 8.87
C ARG A 224 -9.06 -2.98 10.26
N ALA A 225 -9.02 -2.00 11.16
CA ALA A 225 -9.60 -2.12 12.48
C ALA A 225 -11.05 -1.60 12.47
N THR A 226 -12.01 -2.52 12.59
CA THR A 226 -13.43 -2.17 12.64
C THR A 226 -13.83 -1.55 13.98
N THR A 227 -13.18 -1.98 15.05
CA THR A 227 -13.31 -1.41 16.39
C THR A 227 -12.27 -0.32 16.64
N ALA A 228 -12.58 0.57 17.58
CA ALA A 228 -11.59 1.54 18.06
C ALA A 228 -10.48 0.80 18.83
N LEU A 229 -9.21 1.04 18.43
CA LEU A 229 -8.02 0.59 19.16
C LEU A 229 -7.71 1.63 20.24
N ARG A 230 -8.29 1.45 21.43
CA ARG A 230 -8.33 2.46 22.51
C ARG A 230 -7.16 2.37 23.49
N THR A 231 -6.54 1.21 23.63
CA THR A 231 -5.46 1.00 24.59
C THR A 231 -4.38 0.13 23.95
N VAL A 232 -3.52 0.78 23.15
CA VAL A 232 -2.35 0.12 22.56
C VAL A 232 -1.08 0.67 23.21
N ASP A 233 -0.26 -0.20 23.79
CA ASP A 233 0.99 0.26 24.41
C ASP A 233 2.04 0.60 23.34
N THR A 234 2.24 -0.29 22.38
CA THR A 234 3.18 -0.08 21.28
C THR A 234 2.58 -0.47 19.93
N LEU A 235 2.66 0.43 18.96
CA LEU A 235 2.38 0.13 17.55
C LEU A 235 3.65 0.38 16.73
N VAL A 236 4.14 -0.66 16.07
CA VAL A 236 5.26 -0.59 15.13
C VAL A 236 4.72 -0.82 13.73
N SER A 237 5.12 0.03 12.79
CA SER A 237 4.87 -0.15 11.37
C SER A 237 6.19 -0.02 10.63
N ARG A 238 6.55 -1.05 9.86
CA ARG A 238 7.84 -1.14 9.19
C ARG A 238 7.67 -1.54 7.74
N VAL A 239 8.40 -0.85 6.88
CA VAL A 239 8.54 -1.19 5.47
C VAL A 239 10.02 -1.30 5.12
N GLU A 240 10.46 -2.48 4.72
CA GLU A 240 11.84 -2.74 4.31
C GLU A 240 12.00 -2.87 2.79
N GLY A 241 10.98 -3.36 2.09
CA GLY A 241 10.93 -3.50 0.63
C GLY A 241 10.15 -2.37 -0.07
N ALA A 242 9.64 -2.65 -1.28
CA ALA A 242 8.86 -1.69 -2.07
C ALA A 242 7.35 -1.70 -1.75
N GLY A 243 6.89 -2.68 -0.97
CA GLY A 243 5.51 -2.78 -0.51
C GLY A 243 5.11 -1.64 0.44
N ASN A 244 3.83 -1.56 0.80
CA ASN A 244 3.32 -0.52 1.70
C ASN A 244 2.68 -1.11 2.94
N VAL A 245 2.71 -0.38 4.05
CA VAL A 245 1.87 -0.67 5.22
C VAL A 245 0.77 0.38 5.30
N VAL A 246 -0.48 -0.05 5.22
CA VAL A 246 -1.65 0.83 5.23
C VAL A 246 -2.59 0.43 6.35
N SER A 247 -2.82 1.33 7.30
CA SER A 247 -3.71 1.10 8.44
C SER A 247 -4.96 1.97 8.37
N PHE A 248 -6.13 1.35 8.44
CA PHE A 248 -7.43 2.00 8.52
C PHE A 248 -8.05 1.74 9.89
N VAL A 249 -8.10 2.77 10.73
CA VAL A 249 -8.56 2.65 12.12
C VAL A 249 -9.47 3.82 12.46
N SER A 250 -10.69 3.59 12.94
CA SER A 250 -11.58 4.70 13.33
C SER A 250 -10.95 5.61 14.40
N THR A 251 -10.61 5.05 15.55
CA THR A 251 -9.88 5.73 16.62
C THR A 251 -8.69 4.90 17.04
N LEU A 252 -7.52 5.53 17.13
CA LEU A 252 -6.26 4.91 17.51
C LEU A 252 -5.64 5.67 18.68
N ALA A 253 -5.60 5.02 19.85
CA ALA A 253 -4.97 5.54 21.06
C ALA A 253 -3.77 4.66 21.44
N VAL A 254 -2.57 5.22 21.27
CA VAL A 254 -1.30 4.48 21.34
C VAL A 254 -0.30 5.21 22.23
N ARG A 255 0.37 4.50 23.14
CA ARG A 255 1.42 5.10 23.98
C ARG A 255 2.70 5.35 23.17
N ASN A 256 3.18 4.37 22.40
CA ASN A 256 4.36 4.52 21.55
C ASN A 256 4.06 4.08 20.12
N LEU A 257 4.06 5.03 19.18
CA LEU A 257 3.91 4.76 17.76
C LEU A 257 5.27 4.90 17.06
N THR A 258 5.73 3.85 16.41
CA THR A 258 6.97 3.85 15.64
C THR A 258 6.69 3.48 14.19
N SER A 259 7.00 4.38 13.26
CA SER A 259 6.84 4.17 11.82
C SER A 259 8.20 4.28 11.13
N VAL A 260 8.65 3.20 10.50
CA VAL A 260 9.99 3.12 9.89
C VAL A 260 9.88 2.65 8.45
N SER A 261 10.20 3.55 7.51
CA SER A 261 10.41 3.20 6.10
C SER A 261 11.92 3.11 5.82
N VAL A 262 12.41 1.88 5.66
CA VAL A 262 13.79 1.57 5.26
C VAL A 262 13.88 1.35 3.74
N GLY A 263 12.80 0.86 3.13
CA GLY A 263 12.68 0.62 1.69
C GLY A 263 12.16 1.84 0.89
N PRO A 264 11.89 1.65 -0.42
CA PRO A 264 11.19 2.63 -1.22
C PRO A 264 9.67 2.68 -0.95
N GLY A 265 9.12 1.72 -0.22
CA GLY A 265 7.70 1.67 0.12
C GLY A 265 7.28 2.55 1.29
N SER A 266 5.97 2.84 1.38
CA SER A 266 5.43 3.88 2.28
C SER A 266 4.53 3.32 3.38
N ILE A 267 4.43 4.08 4.48
CA ILE A 267 3.53 3.82 5.60
C ILE A 267 2.42 4.86 5.60
N HIS A 268 1.17 4.42 5.58
CA HIS A 268 0.00 5.27 5.62
C HIS A 268 -0.91 4.89 6.80
N ILE A 269 -1.20 5.85 7.68
CA ILE A 269 -2.10 5.65 8.81
C ILE A 269 -3.32 6.56 8.63
N TYR A 270 -4.48 5.94 8.42
CA TYR A 270 -5.77 6.59 8.31
C TYR A 270 -6.53 6.42 9.61
N SER A 271 -6.85 7.54 10.25
CA SER A 271 -7.72 7.53 11.41
C SER A 271 -8.53 8.81 11.53
N SER A 272 -9.77 8.71 12.02
CA SER A 272 -10.55 9.92 12.30
C SER A 272 -10.07 10.63 13.56
N LYS A 273 -9.56 9.87 14.54
CA LYS A 273 -9.02 10.38 15.80
C LYS A 273 -7.77 9.63 16.24
N LEU A 274 -6.67 10.37 16.40
CA LEU A 274 -5.41 9.87 16.95
C LEU A 274 -5.18 10.43 18.36
N ASP A 275 -4.92 9.57 19.34
CA ASP A 275 -4.51 9.95 20.70
C ASP A 275 -3.18 9.28 21.02
N LEU A 276 -2.09 9.99 20.78
CA LEU A 276 -0.75 9.41 20.77
C LEU A 276 0.06 10.00 21.92
N LYS A 277 0.87 9.21 22.63
CA LYS A 277 1.80 9.81 23.60
C LYS A 277 3.13 10.16 22.93
N ASN A 278 3.83 9.16 22.40
CA ASN A 278 5.11 9.33 21.74
C ASN A 278 5.03 8.80 20.30
N ILE A 279 5.54 9.58 19.36
CA ILE A 279 5.60 9.22 17.93
C ILE A 279 7.07 9.25 17.50
N THR A 280 7.49 8.22 16.78
CA THR A 280 8.78 8.17 16.08
C THR A 280 8.52 7.87 14.62
N SER A 281 8.99 8.73 13.72
CA SER A 281 8.91 8.55 12.27
C SER A 281 10.31 8.57 11.68
N ARG A 282 10.71 7.48 11.02
CA ARG A 282 12.02 7.36 10.40
C ARG A 282 11.89 6.99 8.92
N VAL A 283 12.57 7.76 8.07
CA VAL A 283 12.67 7.52 6.64
C VAL A 283 14.13 7.43 6.24
N THR A 284 14.54 6.27 5.72
CA THR A 284 15.96 6.00 5.37
C THR A 284 16.21 6.04 3.87
N LYS A 285 15.23 5.66 3.04
CA LYS A 285 15.31 5.70 1.57
C LYS A 285 14.22 6.62 0.99
N SER A 286 13.46 6.16 0.01
CA SER A 286 12.51 6.98 -0.75
C SER A 286 11.05 6.83 -0.32
N GLY A 287 10.75 5.97 0.65
CA GLY A 287 9.39 5.79 1.14
C GLY A 287 8.91 6.91 2.06
N ASP A 288 7.60 7.10 2.12
CA ASP A 288 6.97 8.16 2.92
C ASP A 288 6.33 7.60 4.21
N VAL A 289 6.22 8.44 5.24
CA VAL A 289 5.37 8.17 6.42
C VAL A 289 4.29 9.24 6.48
N VAL A 290 3.02 8.84 6.31
CA VAL A 290 1.90 9.78 6.15
C VAL A 290 0.79 9.48 7.15
N PHE A 291 0.41 10.51 7.92
CA PHE A 291 -0.78 10.52 8.78
C PHE A 291 -1.95 11.08 7.98
N ALA A 292 -2.60 10.17 7.27
CA ALA A 292 -3.33 10.44 6.05
C ALA A 292 -4.80 10.84 6.26
N SER A 293 -5.32 10.94 7.48
CA SER A 293 -6.65 11.53 7.74
C SER A 293 -6.84 11.96 9.20
N GLY A 294 -7.94 12.67 9.46
CA GLY A 294 -8.41 13.04 10.80
C GLY A 294 -7.59 14.11 11.49
N SER A 295 -7.69 14.12 12.82
CA SER A 295 -6.92 14.99 13.71
C SER A 295 -6.34 14.17 14.85
N GLY A 296 -5.16 14.58 15.31
CA GLY A 296 -4.46 13.91 16.39
C GLY A 296 -3.88 14.87 17.41
N VAL A 297 -3.66 14.36 18.61
CA VAL A 297 -2.81 15.02 19.61
C VAL A 297 -1.65 14.11 19.98
N CYS A 298 -0.50 14.72 20.27
CA CYS A 298 0.60 13.98 20.85
C CYS A 298 1.40 14.72 21.93
N LYS A 299 2.13 13.98 22.77
CA LYS A 299 3.08 14.62 23.69
C LYS A 299 4.39 14.94 22.99
N TYR A 300 4.96 13.96 22.27
CA TYR A 300 6.28 14.08 21.67
C TYR A 300 6.35 13.42 20.30
N HIS A 301 6.94 14.10 19.32
CA HIS A 301 7.20 13.54 17.99
C HIS A 301 8.67 13.68 17.60
N ALA A 302 9.35 12.54 17.40
CA ALA A 302 10.67 12.49 16.79
C ALA A 302 10.57 12.13 15.30
N VAL A 303 11.21 12.92 14.45
CA VAL A 303 11.30 12.70 13.01
C VAL A 303 12.77 12.59 12.61
N GLU A 304 13.10 11.56 11.85
CA GLU A 304 14.44 11.35 11.30
C GLU A 304 14.37 11.00 9.81
N ILE A 305 14.99 11.85 8.98
CA ILE A 305 15.04 11.67 7.52
C ILE A 305 16.49 11.58 7.08
N SER A 306 16.88 10.46 6.50
CA SER A 306 18.20 10.26 5.89
C SER A 306 18.15 9.95 4.38
N GLY A 307 16.96 9.72 3.83
CA GLY A 307 16.73 9.48 2.41
C GLY A 307 15.94 10.58 1.69
N SER A 308 15.33 10.25 0.55
CA SER A 308 14.54 11.18 -0.27
C SER A 308 13.05 11.18 0.04
N GLY A 309 12.56 10.24 0.85
CA GLY A 309 11.16 10.18 1.26
C GLY A 309 10.84 11.17 2.39
N SER A 310 9.56 11.43 2.60
CA SER A 310 9.05 12.51 3.46
C SER A 310 8.24 12.00 4.65
N VAL A 311 8.10 12.84 5.67
CA VAL A 311 7.22 12.58 6.81
C VAL A 311 6.12 13.65 6.84
N GLU A 312 4.87 13.23 6.75
CA GLU A 312 3.70 14.10 6.77
C GLU A 312 2.83 13.83 8.00
N ALA A 313 3.05 14.62 9.05
CA ALA A 313 2.36 14.56 10.33
C ALA A 313 1.69 15.88 10.71
N GLY A 314 1.44 16.76 9.73
CA GLY A 314 0.83 18.07 9.97
C GLY A 314 -0.58 18.01 10.58
N ARG A 315 -1.26 16.86 10.59
CA ARG A 315 -2.58 16.68 11.21
C ARG A 315 -2.54 16.30 12.70
N ILE A 316 -1.34 16.13 13.25
CA ILE A 316 -1.13 15.73 14.64
C ILE A 316 -0.52 16.90 15.40
N LEU A 317 -1.30 17.49 16.30
CA LEU A 317 -0.83 18.56 17.17
C LEU A 317 -0.07 17.97 18.35
N CYS A 318 1.25 18.02 18.28
CA CYS A 318 2.11 17.59 19.37
C CYS A 318 2.39 18.71 20.38
N PHE A 319 2.80 18.37 21.60
CA PHE A 319 3.35 19.35 22.53
C PHE A 319 4.75 19.77 22.06
N ASP A 320 5.65 18.80 21.92
CA ASP A 320 7.01 19.01 21.39
C ASP A 320 7.28 18.15 20.15
N ALA A 321 8.06 18.69 19.22
CA ALA A 321 8.56 17.96 18.05
C ALA A 321 10.07 18.18 17.86
N VAL A 322 10.78 17.11 17.49
CA VAL A 322 12.21 17.12 17.18
C VAL A 322 12.41 16.53 15.80
N VAL A 323 12.97 17.31 14.89
CA VAL A 323 13.15 16.93 13.49
C VAL A 323 14.63 16.92 13.14
N LYS A 324 15.12 15.78 12.65
CA LYS A 324 16.50 15.60 12.19
C LYS A 324 16.49 15.22 10.72
N VAL A 325 17.23 15.98 9.91
CA VAL A 325 17.44 15.69 8.49
C VAL A 325 18.94 15.55 8.24
N ALA A 326 19.39 14.33 7.94
CA ALA A 326 20.80 14.02 7.72
C ALA A 326 21.34 14.66 6.43
N TYR A 327 22.65 14.67 6.23
CA TYR A 327 23.29 15.24 5.03
C TYR A 327 22.77 14.66 3.71
N THR A 328 22.42 13.37 3.71
CA THR A 328 21.85 12.66 2.56
C THR A 328 20.33 12.83 2.46
N GLY A 329 19.69 13.37 3.50
CA GLY A 329 18.24 13.56 3.59
C GLY A 329 17.75 14.69 2.70
N ARG A 330 16.93 14.35 1.71
CA ARG A 330 16.33 15.30 0.75
C ARG A 330 14.82 15.47 0.93
N GLY A 331 14.19 14.60 1.70
CA GLY A 331 12.75 14.67 1.95
C GLY A 331 12.37 15.77 2.93
N ASP A 332 11.09 16.09 2.93
CA ASP A 332 10.52 17.12 3.77
C ASP A 332 9.83 16.51 4.99
N ALA A 333 9.84 17.24 6.10
CA ALA A 333 9.11 16.90 7.32
C ALA A 333 8.04 17.96 7.59
N ILE A 334 6.76 17.57 7.52
CA ILE A 334 5.63 18.42 7.90
C ILE A 334 5.16 17.98 9.28
N VAL A 335 5.27 18.87 10.27
CA VAL A 335 4.90 18.60 11.68
C VAL A 335 4.02 19.72 12.24
N GLN A 336 3.34 19.46 13.35
CA GLN A 336 2.63 20.51 14.09
C GLN A 336 2.94 20.36 15.59
N ALA A 337 3.37 21.46 16.22
CA ALA A 337 3.63 21.48 17.66
C ALA A 337 3.17 22.80 18.31
N SER A 338 2.71 22.72 19.55
CA SER A 338 2.22 23.87 20.32
C SER A 338 3.28 24.54 21.18
N ASN A 339 4.24 23.78 21.72
CA ASN A 339 5.28 24.30 22.60
C ASN A 339 6.59 24.49 21.84
N MET A 340 7.23 23.42 21.37
CA MET A 340 8.56 23.50 20.78
C MET A 340 8.68 22.70 19.48
N ILE A 341 9.35 23.28 18.49
CA ILE A 341 9.94 22.53 17.37
C ILE A 341 11.46 22.73 17.41
N MET A 342 12.21 21.64 17.60
CA MET A 342 13.67 21.64 17.49
C MET A 342 14.09 21.00 16.16
N THR A 343 15.04 21.60 15.47
CA THR A 343 15.52 21.08 14.17
C THR A 343 17.04 20.92 14.15
N ASP A 344 17.50 19.83 13.54
CA ASP A 344 18.90 19.60 13.13
C ASP A 344 18.88 19.20 11.65
N VAL A 345 18.94 20.20 10.77
CA VAL A 345 18.85 20.03 9.31
C VAL A 345 20.24 20.24 8.71
N ARG A 346 20.83 19.15 8.22
CA ARG A 346 22.17 19.14 7.59
C ARG A 346 22.10 18.90 6.09
N GLY A 347 21.03 18.26 5.61
CA GLY A 347 20.76 18.01 4.20
C GLY A 347 19.92 19.10 3.53
N PRO A 348 19.57 18.93 2.25
CA PRO A 348 18.75 19.87 1.50
C PRO A 348 17.23 19.79 1.80
N GLY A 349 16.77 18.81 2.58
CA GLY A 349 15.35 18.69 2.97
C GLY A 349 14.85 19.87 3.83
N ASN A 350 13.53 20.04 3.89
CA ASN A 350 12.90 21.13 4.62
C ASN A 350 12.07 20.64 5.80
N VAL A 351 11.93 21.51 6.81
CA VAL A 351 11.01 21.31 7.93
C VAL A 351 9.91 22.34 7.81
N LEU A 352 8.66 21.86 7.70
CA LEU A 352 7.48 22.70 7.59
C LEU A 352 6.63 22.52 8.84
N TYR A 353 6.16 23.62 9.42
CA TYR A 353 5.17 23.58 10.49
C TYR A 353 3.79 23.93 9.94
N TYR A 354 2.77 23.21 10.40
CA TYR A 354 1.38 23.39 9.94
C TYR A 354 0.52 24.17 10.94
N ASN A 355 -0.24 25.14 10.44
CA ASN A 355 -1.32 25.89 11.11
C ASN A 355 -0.95 26.71 12.36
N THR A 356 -0.35 26.10 13.38
CA THR A 356 -0.01 26.75 14.65
C THR A 356 1.47 27.07 14.73
N THR A 357 1.81 28.33 15.05
CA THR A 357 3.20 28.70 15.33
C THR A 357 3.57 28.22 16.74
N PRO A 358 4.62 27.40 16.91
CA PRO A 358 5.08 26.96 18.23
C PRO A 358 5.63 28.14 19.05
N LYS A 359 5.62 28.03 20.38
CA LYS A 359 6.22 29.04 21.27
C LYS A 359 7.74 29.15 21.09
N PHE A 360 8.40 28.01 20.90
CA PHE A 360 9.83 27.89 20.69
C PHE A 360 10.10 27.24 19.35
N TYR A 361 10.85 27.93 18.49
CA TYR A 361 11.28 27.41 17.19
C TYR A 361 12.68 27.94 16.85
N PRO A 362 13.38 27.34 15.89
CA PRO A 362 14.76 27.69 15.57
C PRO A 362 14.88 29.15 15.14
N THR A 363 15.86 29.87 15.68
CA THR A 363 16.19 31.24 15.25
C THR A 363 16.65 31.27 13.79
N TYR A 364 17.30 30.19 13.34
CA TYR A 364 17.76 30.04 11.96
C TYR A 364 16.67 29.39 11.09
N LYS A 365 16.14 30.16 10.13
CA LYS A 365 14.95 29.79 9.33
C LYS A 365 15.23 29.22 7.94
N LYS A 366 16.49 28.99 7.54
CA LYS A 366 16.84 28.64 6.14
C LYS A 366 16.13 27.39 5.59
N HIS A 367 15.76 26.45 6.46
CA HIS A 367 15.04 25.22 6.12
C HIS A 367 13.76 25.06 6.94
N PHE A 368 13.20 26.16 7.45
CA PHE A 368 12.06 26.14 8.37
C PHE A 368 10.96 27.08 7.89
N PHE A 369 9.82 26.51 7.46
CA PHE A 369 8.76 27.24 6.77
C PHE A 369 7.38 26.96 7.36
N LEU A 370 6.47 27.93 7.25
CA LEU A 370 5.04 27.70 7.49
C LEU A 370 4.41 27.05 6.26
N THR A 371 3.56 26.05 6.46
CA THR A 371 2.64 25.58 5.43
C THR A 371 1.19 25.62 5.92
N GLN A 372 0.28 25.97 5.01
CA GLN A 372 -1.17 25.85 5.20
C GLN A 372 -1.76 24.73 4.32
N VAL A 373 -0.93 24.12 3.48
CA VAL A 373 -1.31 23.07 2.55
C VAL A 373 -0.70 21.77 3.05
N LEU A 374 -1.57 20.78 3.27
CA LEU A 374 -1.17 19.40 3.44
C LEU A 374 -1.34 18.71 2.09
N LYS A 375 -0.55 17.67 1.83
CA LYS A 375 -0.78 16.80 0.68
C LYS A 375 -2.21 16.27 0.82
N ALA A 376 -2.96 16.28 -0.27
CA ALA A 376 -4.35 15.83 -0.27
C ALA A 376 -4.42 14.43 0.38
N ASN A 377 -5.53 14.10 1.05
CA ASN A 377 -5.80 12.74 1.50
C ASN A 377 -5.45 11.80 0.36
N VAL A 378 -4.40 10.97 0.52
CA VAL A 378 -4.15 9.88 -0.39
C VAL A 378 -5.43 9.04 -0.31
N THR A 379 -6.23 9.07 -1.36
CA THR A 379 -7.54 8.45 -1.36
C THR A 379 -7.37 6.93 -1.32
N ASP A 380 -8.43 6.24 -0.89
CA ASP A 380 -8.58 4.79 -0.77
C ASP A 380 -8.26 3.96 -2.03
N SER A 381 -7.79 4.58 -3.12
CA SER A 381 -7.49 3.93 -4.39
C SER A 381 -6.31 2.94 -4.33
N LYS A 382 -5.55 2.94 -3.23
CA LYS A 382 -4.53 1.91 -2.94
C LYS A 382 -5.06 0.72 -2.13
N MET A 383 -6.36 0.67 -1.84
CA MET A 383 -6.94 -0.44 -1.10
C MET A 383 -7.15 -1.66 -2.01
N ASN A 384 -6.59 -2.79 -1.62
CA ASN A 384 -7.02 -4.06 -2.17
C ASN A 384 -8.40 -4.37 -1.57
N VAL A 385 -9.41 -4.42 -2.43
CA VAL A 385 -10.72 -4.99 -2.07
C VAL A 385 -10.52 -6.50 -1.99
N PRO A 386 -11.06 -7.19 -0.96
CA PRO A 386 -11.04 -8.65 -0.93
C PRO A 386 -11.56 -9.20 -2.25
N SER A 387 -10.68 -9.91 -2.98
CA SER A 387 -11.03 -10.61 -4.20
C SER A 387 -11.99 -11.76 -3.87
N PRO A 388 -12.79 -12.26 -4.83
CA PRO A 388 -13.53 -13.51 -4.65
C PRO A 388 -12.64 -14.63 -4.09
N ARG A 389 -13.24 -15.56 -3.34
CA ARG A 389 -12.58 -16.77 -2.82
C ARG A 389 -12.29 -17.75 -3.95
N GLU A 390 -11.34 -17.37 -4.79
CA GLU A 390 -10.92 -18.07 -5.99
C GLU A 390 -9.41 -18.26 -5.95
N ALA A 391 -8.94 -19.33 -6.57
CA ALA A 391 -7.52 -19.61 -6.69
C ALA A 391 -6.81 -18.49 -7.48
N LEU A 392 -5.57 -18.20 -7.09
CA LEU A 392 -4.76 -17.18 -7.77
C LEU A 392 -3.68 -17.84 -8.61
N GLU A 393 -3.59 -17.40 -9.86
CA GLU A 393 -2.52 -17.76 -10.79
C GLU A 393 -1.18 -17.28 -10.28
N PHE A 394 -0.17 -18.13 -10.40
CA PHE A 394 1.21 -17.77 -10.17
C PHE A 394 2.11 -18.46 -11.19
N HIS A 395 3.24 -17.80 -11.45
CA HIS A 395 4.35 -18.30 -12.24
C HIS A 395 5.61 -18.25 -11.37
N LEU A 396 6.23 -19.40 -11.14
CA LEU A 396 7.51 -19.52 -10.44
C LEU A 396 8.54 -20.05 -11.42
N GLY A 397 9.60 -19.28 -11.67
CA GLY A 397 10.67 -19.68 -12.58
C GLY A 397 11.32 -18.47 -13.23
N LYS A 398 12.51 -18.65 -13.80
CA LYS A 398 13.04 -17.65 -14.73
C LYS A 398 12.32 -17.87 -16.06
N PRO A 399 11.88 -16.83 -16.78
CA PRO A 399 11.40 -17.01 -18.14
C PRO A 399 12.50 -17.72 -18.93
N VAL A 400 12.25 -18.97 -19.31
CA VAL A 400 13.16 -19.75 -20.16
C VAL A 400 12.94 -19.27 -21.58
N GLY A 401 13.36 -18.03 -21.82
CA GLY A 401 13.27 -17.37 -23.10
C GLY A 401 14.57 -16.64 -23.32
N ASN A 402 15.30 -17.04 -24.36
CA ASN A 402 16.56 -16.44 -24.81
C ASN A 402 16.40 -14.97 -25.28
N SER A 403 15.28 -14.34 -24.97
CA SER A 403 15.05 -12.93 -25.15
C SER A 403 15.68 -12.18 -23.98
N TRP A 404 16.82 -11.55 -24.24
CA TRP A 404 17.52 -10.58 -23.39
C TRP A 404 16.60 -9.55 -22.68
N LEU A 405 15.39 -9.32 -23.19
CA LEU A 405 14.34 -8.49 -22.59
C LEU A 405 13.74 -9.07 -21.30
N GLY A 406 13.67 -10.40 -21.13
CA GLY A 406 13.08 -11.06 -19.96
C GLY A 406 13.98 -11.09 -18.71
N MET A 407 15.27 -10.78 -18.86
CA MET A 407 16.23 -10.70 -17.73
C MET A 407 16.35 -9.29 -17.14
N LEU A 408 15.63 -8.31 -17.69
CA LEU A 408 15.71 -6.94 -17.22
C LEU A 408 14.66 -6.71 -16.12
N SER A 409 15.12 -6.66 -14.87
CA SER A 409 14.30 -6.13 -13.78
C SER A 409 13.85 -4.70 -14.12
N ALA A 410 12.74 -4.24 -13.56
CA ALA A 410 12.25 -2.86 -13.77
C ALA A 410 13.34 -1.81 -13.49
N LEU A 411 14.23 -2.08 -12.53
CA LEU A 411 15.39 -1.25 -12.21
C LEU A 411 16.44 -1.22 -13.34
N ASN A 412 16.64 -2.33 -14.04
CA ASN A 412 17.52 -2.41 -15.19
C ASN A 412 16.88 -1.79 -16.44
N LEU A 413 15.56 -1.86 -16.57
CA LEU A 413 14.82 -1.16 -17.63
C LEU A 413 14.98 0.37 -17.48
N ASP A 414 14.84 0.88 -16.27
CA ASP A 414 15.00 2.32 -15.98
C ASP A 414 16.43 2.80 -16.29
N ARG A 415 17.45 1.99 -15.96
CA ARG A 415 18.84 2.25 -16.36
C ARG A 415 19.06 2.22 -17.87
N ILE A 416 18.44 1.28 -18.58
CA ILE A 416 18.53 1.21 -20.04
C ILE A 416 17.87 2.42 -20.69
N ILE A 417 16.71 2.86 -20.19
CA ILE A 417 16.04 4.08 -20.64
C ILE A 417 16.96 5.28 -20.41
N LEU A 418 17.57 5.40 -19.22
CA LEU A 418 18.51 6.46 -18.90
C LEU A 418 19.72 6.47 -19.85
N TYR A 419 20.35 5.31 -20.09
CA TYR A 419 21.47 5.20 -21.04
C TYR A 419 21.03 5.52 -22.47
N GLY A 420 19.83 5.11 -22.88
CA GLY A 420 19.23 5.49 -24.15
C GLY A 420 19.06 7.00 -24.28
N CYS A 421 18.57 7.69 -23.24
CA CYS A 421 18.48 9.14 -23.20
C CYS A 421 19.86 9.81 -23.31
N ILE A 422 20.88 9.31 -22.59
CA ILE A 422 22.26 9.84 -22.67
C ILE A 422 22.82 9.69 -24.08
N VAL A 423 22.69 8.51 -24.69
CA VAL A 423 23.14 8.26 -26.07
C VAL A 423 22.43 9.19 -27.06
N PHE A 424 21.12 9.38 -26.91
CA PHE A 424 20.35 10.29 -27.75
C PHE A 424 20.85 11.74 -27.64
N VAL A 425 21.13 12.23 -26.43
CA VAL A 425 21.68 13.58 -26.20
C VAL A 425 23.06 13.73 -26.85
N VAL A 426 23.92 12.71 -26.75
CA VAL A 426 25.24 12.72 -27.41
C VAL A 426 25.11 12.78 -28.93
N ILE A 427 24.24 11.96 -29.52
CA ILE A 427 23.99 11.97 -30.97
C ILE A 427 23.45 13.33 -31.42
N ALA A 428 22.47 13.89 -30.70
CA ALA A 428 21.93 15.21 -31.00
C ALA A 428 23.01 16.30 -30.95
N GLY A 429 23.91 16.23 -29.95
CA GLY A 429 25.07 17.12 -29.84
C GLY A 429 26.03 17.02 -31.02
N VAL A 430 26.35 15.80 -31.48
CA VAL A 430 27.21 15.58 -32.65
C VAL A 430 26.56 16.11 -33.94
N VAL A 431 25.27 15.87 -34.14
CA VAL A 431 24.53 16.39 -35.32
C VAL A 431 24.47 17.92 -35.32
N ALA A 432 24.21 18.53 -34.16
CA ALA A 432 24.22 19.99 -34.01
C ALA A 432 25.62 20.56 -34.29
N GLY A 433 26.67 19.96 -33.72
CA GLY A 433 28.07 20.35 -33.95
C GLY A 433 28.48 20.23 -35.42
N SER A 434 28.08 19.17 -36.10
CA SER A 434 28.31 18.98 -37.55
C SER A 434 27.67 20.08 -38.39
N LYS A 435 26.41 20.45 -38.10
CA LYS A 435 25.74 21.57 -38.78
C LYS A 435 26.47 22.89 -38.56
N TRP A 436 26.87 23.19 -37.32
CA TRP A 436 27.62 24.39 -36.99
C TRP A 436 28.97 24.44 -37.70
N TYR A 437 29.69 23.31 -37.74
CA TYR A 437 30.96 23.20 -38.44
C TYR A 437 30.83 23.44 -39.95
N ASN A 438 29.79 22.93 -40.59
CA ASN A 438 29.53 23.18 -42.01
C ASN A 438 29.23 24.65 -42.31
N ILE A 439 28.47 25.33 -41.44
CA ILE A 439 28.23 26.79 -41.54
C ILE A 439 29.55 27.55 -41.41
N TYR A 440 30.36 27.21 -40.40
CA TYR A 440 31.67 27.83 -40.19
C TYR A 440 32.59 27.64 -41.41
N LYS A 441 32.65 26.42 -41.96
CA LYS A 441 33.46 26.11 -43.14
C LYS A 441 32.99 26.89 -44.38
N ALA A 442 31.68 27.01 -44.59
CA ALA A 442 31.12 27.82 -45.67
C ALA A 442 31.49 29.30 -45.53
N GLN A 443 31.40 29.85 -44.32
CA GLN A 443 31.80 31.23 -44.03
C GLN A 443 33.32 31.46 -44.18
N LYS A 444 34.15 30.46 -43.85
CA LYS A 444 35.59 30.52 -44.07
C LYS A 444 35.93 30.56 -45.56
N SER A 445 35.24 29.75 -46.37
CA SER A 445 35.43 29.76 -47.83
C SER A 445 34.98 31.07 -48.49
N SER A 446 33.98 31.77 -47.93
CA SER A 446 33.53 33.06 -48.47
C SER A 446 34.40 34.24 -48.07
N ARG A 447 35.33 34.09 -47.11
CA ARG A 447 36.18 35.20 -46.63
C ARG A 447 37.49 35.37 -47.39
N GLY A 448 37.75 34.58 -48.43
CA GLY A 448 38.96 34.67 -49.24
C GLY A 448 40.21 34.25 -48.48
N GLU A 449 41.16 33.61 -49.15
CA GLU A 449 42.49 33.40 -48.58
C GLU A 449 43.07 34.76 -48.19
N TYR A 450 43.57 34.88 -46.96
CA TYR A 450 44.36 36.02 -46.54
C TYR A 450 45.52 36.13 -47.55
N GLN A 451 45.46 37.13 -48.43
CA GLN A 451 46.60 37.45 -49.28
C GLN A 451 47.78 37.74 -48.35
N PRO A 452 48.93 37.05 -48.52
CA PRO A 452 50.11 37.37 -47.74
C PRO A 452 50.46 38.82 -48.03
N LEU A 453 50.64 39.60 -46.96
CA LEU A 453 51.10 40.99 -47.02
C LEU A 453 52.42 41.02 -47.81
N GLN A 454 52.38 41.60 -49.02
CA GLN A 454 53.55 41.95 -49.80
C GLN A 454 54.18 43.24 -49.29
#